data_AF-A0A7K7I9J3-F1
#
_entry.id   AF-A0A7K7I9J3-F1
#
_cell.length_a   1.000
_cell.length_b   1.000
_cell.length_c   1.000
_cell.angle_alpha   90.00
_cell.angle_beta   90.00
_cell.angle_gamma   90.00
#
_symmetry.space_group_name_H-M   'P 1'
#
loop_
_entity.id
_entity.type
_entity.pdbx_description
1 polymer ?
#
loop_
_entity_poly.entity_id
_entity_poly.type
_entity_poly.pdbx_seq_one_letter_code
_entity_poly.pdbx_strand_id
1 'polypeptide(L)'
;LRAALRDGSARCRQRDFAAAAARFSTALELCSKGFALEDPLKSSPDDISRLASWIESKLVICYLELGQPGLALHHSHRSIIQNPSHFCNHLRQAACFRSLHRSSEAARSAMVAHCLYVLAEGAVPDTSDLLQLYWQAMTQEALSEETSFSVLYTPFEREDKADRIKEANKTFAEKHPDYVQHIFTDPHGIHLLPEKAESHPGQQYLLTLGFRNKEIGKTVEKFVTQKLPVFPGQKTTFSRSTEEEAETFWQNTGKRIMAALAFIGSSKIKDERGPCARAIEQFHHASLLSHLQRGEEQAQVMAQAMAELATVPYLQRISQEDDKLLQSLMADAMDILAGGTGERVWTKIQKV
;
A
#
# COMPACT_ATOMS: atom_id res chain seq x y z
N LEU A 1 10.03 27.87 14.59
CA LEU A 1 10.26 26.49 14.11
C LEU A 1 11.16 25.69 15.07
N ARG A 2 12.47 26.00 15.19
CA ARG A 2 13.43 25.24 16.06
C ARG A 2 12.95 25.03 17.49
N ALA A 3 12.38 26.05 18.13
CA ALA A 3 11.85 25.94 19.49
C ALA A 3 10.72 24.90 19.60
N ALA A 4 9.77 24.89 18.65
CA ALA A 4 8.67 23.92 18.61
C ALA A 4 9.17 22.49 18.40
N LEU A 5 10.15 22.28 17.51
CA LEU A 5 10.75 20.96 17.26
C LEU A 5 11.46 20.40 18.51
N ARG A 6 12.21 21.27 19.22
CA ARG A 6 12.91 20.88 20.46
C ARG A 6 11.92 20.58 21.59
N ASP A 7 10.91 21.42 21.78
CA ASP A 7 9.88 21.21 22.81
C ASP A 7 9.08 19.94 22.53
N GLY A 8 8.64 19.72 21.29
CA GLY A 8 7.94 18.49 20.89
C GLY A 8 8.77 17.23 21.16
N SER A 9 10.07 17.27 20.83
CA SER A 9 10.99 16.15 21.10
C SER A 9 11.21 15.91 22.60
N ALA A 10 11.27 16.97 23.41
CA ALA A 10 11.38 16.85 24.86
C ALA A 10 10.13 16.23 25.48
N ARG A 11 8.94 16.65 25.03
CA ARG A 11 7.65 16.10 25.46
C ARG A 11 7.47 14.64 25.07
N CYS A 12 7.89 14.23 23.87
CA CYS A 12 7.94 12.81 23.49
C CYS A 12 8.78 11.97 24.46
N ARG A 13 9.96 12.46 24.86
CA ARG A 13 10.80 11.75 25.85
C ARG A 13 10.14 11.65 27.23
N GLN A 14 9.30 12.61 27.57
CA GLN A 14 8.49 12.61 28.80
C GLN A 14 7.19 11.81 28.67
N ARG A 15 6.92 11.22 27.50
CA ARG A 15 5.66 10.51 27.15
C ARG A 15 4.42 11.41 27.20
N ASP A 16 4.59 12.72 27.13
CA ASP A 16 3.50 13.69 26.96
C ASP A 16 3.19 13.84 25.46
N PHE A 17 2.55 12.81 24.89
CA PHE A 17 2.33 12.71 23.44
C PHE A 17 1.31 13.71 22.91
N ALA A 18 0.32 14.10 23.71
CA ALA A 18 -0.67 15.10 23.32
C ALA A 18 -0.01 16.47 23.11
N ALA A 19 0.81 16.91 24.06
CA ALA A 19 1.49 18.19 23.91
C ALA A 19 2.66 18.12 22.92
N ALA A 20 3.31 16.96 22.78
CA ALA A 20 4.27 16.75 21.69
C ALA A 20 3.61 16.91 20.32
N ALA A 21 2.45 16.28 20.10
CA ALA A 21 1.68 16.42 18.87
C ALA A 21 1.32 17.88 18.59
N ALA A 22 0.83 18.61 19.59
CA ALA A 22 0.53 20.04 19.45
C ALA A 22 1.75 20.85 18.97
N ARG A 23 2.93 20.60 19.55
CA ARG A 23 4.18 21.27 19.14
C ARG A 23 4.64 20.89 17.75
N PHE A 24 4.53 19.62 17.37
CA PHE A 24 4.86 19.19 16.01
C PHE A 24 3.88 19.73 14.98
N SER A 25 2.58 19.82 15.28
CA SER A 25 1.60 20.47 14.41
C SER A 25 1.93 21.95 14.20
N THR A 26 2.28 22.69 15.26
CA THR A 26 2.75 24.09 15.12
C THR A 26 4.02 24.15 14.25
N ALA A 27 4.96 23.22 14.41
CA ALA A 27 6.16 23.18 13.59
C ALA A 27 5.83 22.90 12.11
N LEU A 28 4.87 22.02 11.84
CA LEU A 28 4.42 21.67 10.49
C LEU A 28 3.75 22.85 9.77
N GLU A 29 2.91 23.62 10.48
CA GLU A 29 2.31 24.86 9.96
C GLU A 29 3.34 25.94 9.62
N LEU A 30 4.42 26.01 10.39
CA LEU A 30 5.54 26.90 10.06
C LEU A 30 6.29 26.36 8.84
N CYS A 31 6.50 25.04 8.76
CA CYS A 31 7.16 24.40 7.63
C CYS A 31 6.40 24.63 6.31
N SER A 32 5.07 24.55 6.31
CA SER A 32 4.23 24.78 5.14
C SER A 32 4.26 26.24 4.65
N LYS A 33 4.69 27.19 5.49
CA LYS A 33 4.92 28.59 5.13
C LYS A 33 6.33 28.85 4.56
N GLY A 34 7.10 27.79 4.26
CA GLY A 34 8.43 27.87 3.65
C GLY A 34 9.60 27.92 4.63
N PHE A 35 9.38 27.69 5.92
CA PHE A 35 10.45 27.66 6.91
C PHE A 35 11.07 26.25 7.03
N ALA A 36 12.33 26.04 6.62
CA ALA A 36 13.11 24.85 7.01
C ALA A 36 14.30 25.19 7.93
N LEU A 37 14.94 26.34 7.69
CA LEU A 37 15.97 26.95 8.53
C LEU A 37 15.51 28.34 9.04
N GLU A 38 16.39 29.08 9.72
CA GLU A 38 16.09 30.41 10.27
C GLU A 38 15.72 31.45 9.18
N ASP A 39 16.01 31.17 7.92
CA ASP A 39 15.70 32.03 6.78
C ASP A 39 14.91 31.24 5.68
N PRO A 40 13.62 31.58 5.44
CA PRO A 40 12.81 31.01 4.36
C PRO A 40 13.44 31.19 2.97
N LEU A 41 14.24 32.24 2.76
CA LEU A 41 14.86 32.54 1.46
C LEU A 41 16.08 31.66 1.15
N LYS A 42 16.57 30.88 2.14
CA LYS A 42 17.75 30.00 2.01
C LYS A 42 17.43 28.51 2.03
N SER A 43 16.17 28.15 2.24
CA SER A 43 15.74 26.75 2.37
C SER A 43 15.43 26.16 1.00
N SER A 44 16.07 25.06 0.62
CA SER A 44 15.72 24.38 -0.64
C SER A 44 14.37 23.65 -0.51
N PRO A 45 13.64 23.42 -1.61
CA PRO A 45 12.43 22.60 -1.59
C PRO A 45 12.65 21.18 -1.03
N ASP A 46 13.84 20.61 -1.24
CA ASP A 46 14.21 19.29 -0.67
C ASP A 46 14.36 19.35 0.85
N ASP A 47 15.02 20.40 1.38
CA ASP A 47 15.16 20.59 2.82
C ASP A 47 13.80 20.76 3.52
N ILE A 48 12.90 21.53 2.90
CA ILE A 48 11.53 21.71 3.38
C ILE A 48 10.79 20.38 3.37
N SER A 49 10.90 19.60 2.29
CA SER A 49 10.22 18.30 2.15
C SER A 49 10.74 17.28 3.17
N ARG A 50 12.07 17.19 3.37
CA ARG A 50 12.67 16.30 4.38
C ARG A 50 12.28 16.70 5.80
N LEU A 51 12.27 18.00 6.11
CA LEU A 51 11.85 18.47 7.42
C LEU A 51 10.37 18.21 7.66
N ALA A 52 9.51 18.53 6.68
CA ALA A 52 8.09 18.21 6.75
C ALA A 52 7.90 16.72 7.00
N SER A 53 8.56 15.86 6.22
CA SER A 53 8.48 14.41 6.37
C SER A 53 8.87 13.97 7.78
N TRP A 54 9.96 14.53 8.33
CA TRP A 54 10.39 14.24 9.69
C TRP A 54 9.33 14.65 10.73
N ILE A 55 8.73 15.83 10.60
CA ILE A 55 7.69 16.32 11.52
C ILE A 55 6.45 15.42 11.43
N GLU A 56 5.96 15.11 10.23
CA GLU A 56 4.85 14.19 9.99
C GLU A 56 5.13 12.84 10.66
N SER A 57 6.35 12.32 10.49
CA SER A 57 6.78 11.04 11.06
C SER A 57 6.78 11.06 12.60
N LYS A 58 7.04 12.21 13.24
CA LYS A 58 6.87 12.37 14.69
C LYS A 58 5.42 12.44 15.11
N LEU A 59 4.55 13.07 14.32
CA LEU A 59 3.10 13.06 14.54
C LEU A 59 2.54 11.64 14.47
N VAL A 60 3.01 10.79 13.55
CA VAL A 60 2.65 9.36 13.51
C VAL A 60 2.88 8.68 14.85
N ILE A 61 4.07 8.86 15.44
CA ILE A 61 4.41 8.28 16.75
C ILE A 61 3.45 8.79 17.81
N CYS A 62 3.24 10.10 17.89
CA CYS A 62 2.37 10.69 18.91
C CYS A 62 0.94 10.15 18.81
N TYR A 63 0.37 10.10 17.61
CA TYR A 63 -1.02 9.65 17.42
C TYR A 63 -1.19 8.14 17.61
N LEU A 64 -0.20 7.31 17.30
CA LEU A 64 -0.24 5.89 17.67
C LEU A 64 -0.27 5.71 19.19
N GLU A 65 0.57 6.41 19.93
CA GLU A 65 0.62 6.35 21.40
C GLU A 65 -0.64 6.91 22.06
N LEU A 66 -1.34 7.83 21.38
CA LEU A 66 -2.64 8.36 21.81
C LEU A 66 -3.83 7.46 21.43
N GLY A 67 -3.60 6.31 20.78
CA GLY A 67 -4.67 5.41 20.34
C GLY A 67 -5.49 5.96 19.17
N GLN A 68 -4.90 6.82 18.34
CA GLN A 68 -5.54 7.47 17.19
C GLN A 68 -4.88 7.02 15.86
N PRO A 69 -4.95 5.72 15.50
CA PRO A 69 -4.23 5.18 14.35
C PRO A 69 -4.74 5.70 13.00
N GLY A 70 -6.00 6.14 12.90
CA GLY A 70 -6.53 6.80 11.70
C GLY A 70 -5.81 8.12 11.39
N LEU A 71 -5.67 8.99 12.41
CA LEU A 71 -4.89 10.24 12.29
C LEU A 71 -3.42 9.95 11.99
N ALA A 72 -2.83 8.96 12.69
CA ALA A 72 -1.47 8.53 12.44
C ALA A 72 -1.26 8.06 11.00
N LEU A 73 -2.22 7.34 10.41
CA LEU A 73 -2.15 6.87 9.03
C LEU A 73 -2.12 8.03 8.03
N HIS A 74 -2.94 9.08 8.22
CA HIS A 74 -2.88 10.28 7.37
C HIS A 74 -1.50 10.95 7.37
N HIS A 75 -0.91 11.11 8.56
CA HIS A 75 0.45 11.64 8.69
C HIS A 75 1.49 10.72 8.06
N SER A 76 1.31 9.40 8.15
CA SER A 76 2.25 8.44 7.54
C SER A 76 2.27 8.56 6.01
N HIS A 77 1.12 8.70 5.34
CA HIS A 77 1.06 8.92 3.89
C HIS A 77 1.79 10.19 3.49
N ARG A 78 1.54 11.30 4.20
CA ARG A 78 2.21 12.59 3.96
C ARG A 78 3.72 12.50 4.14
N SER A 79 4.17 11.81 5.19
CA SER A 79 5.60 11.60 5.44
C SER A 79 6.30 10.85 4.31
N ILE A 80 5.64 9.85 3.72
CA ILE A 80 6.17 9.08 2.59
C ILE A 80 6.15 9.92 1.31
N ILE A 81 5.06 10.63 1.02
CA ILE A 81 4.99 11.50 -0.17
C ILE A 81 6.13 12.53 -0.17
N GLN A 82 6.47 13.08 1.01
CA GLN A 82 7.53 14.07 1.17
C GLN A 82 8.95 13.49 1.21
N ASN A 83 9.13 12.25 1.66
CA ASN A 83 10.42 11.57 1.68
C ASN A 83 10.24 10.05 1.49
N PRO A 84 10.00 9.62 0.23
CA PRO A 84 9.58 8.26 -0.08
C PRO A 84 10.68 7.21 0.11
N SER A 85 11.95 7.60 0.07
CA SER A 85 13.09 6.69 0.25
C SER A 85 13.41 6.38 1.71
N HIS A 86 12.83 7.12 2.67
CA HIS A 86 13.14 6.92 4.08
C HIS A 86 12.38 5.73 4.67
N PHE A 87 13.05 4.57 4.78
CA PHE A 87 12.44 3.31 5.20
C PHE A 87 11.66 3.38 6.54
N CYS A 88 12.09 4.21 7.49
CA CYS A 88 11.38 4.39 8.77
C CYS A 88 9.95 4.93 8.59
N ASN A 89 9.69 5.72 7.55
CA ASN A 89 8.33 6.20 7.27
C ASN A 89 7.41 5.03 6.91
N HIS A 90 7.92 4.08 6.13
CA HIS A 90 7.20 2.86 5.75
C HIS A 90 6.98 1.92 6.94
N LEU A 91 7.95 1.79 7.86
CA LEU A 91 7.74 1.03 9.11
C LEU A 91 6.66 1.63 10.00
N ARG A 92 6.65 2.96 10.14
CA ARG A 92 5.62 3.65 10.90
C ARG A 92 4.24 3.50 10.25
N GLN A 93 4.17 3.54 8.93
CA GLN A 93 2.95 3.23 8.20
C GLN A 93 2.50 1.77 8.44
N ALA A 94 3.42 0.81 8.45
CA ALA A 94 3.10 -0.58 8.77
C ALA A 94 2.49 -0.71 10.18
N ALA A 95 3.03 0.02 11.17
CA ALA A 95 2.45 0.08 12.50
C ALA A 95 1.04 0.70 12.50
N CYS A 96 0.80 1.76 11.72
CA CYS A 96 -0.54 2.33 11.55
C CYS A 96 -1.54 1.33 10.98
N PHE A 97 -1.17 0.62 9.91
CA PHE A 97 -2.04 -0.38 9.29
C PHE A 97 -2.34 -1.54 10.25
N ARG A 98 -1.33 -2.02 10.96
CA ARG A 98 -1.49 -3.07 11.97
C ARG A 98 -2.48 -2.65 13.07
N SER A 99 -2.35 -1.44 13.61
CA SER A 99 -3.28 -0.89 14.61
C SER A 99 -4.71 -0.68 14.09
N LEU A 100 -4.91 -0.73 12.77
CA LEU A 100 -6.21 -0.66 12.11
C LEU A 100 -6.72 -2.04 11.65
N HIS A 101 -6.05 -3.13 12.02
CA HIS A 101 -6.36 -4.49 11.55
C HIS A 101 -6.31 -4.62 10.01
N ARG A 102 -5.38 -3.89 9.38
CA ARG A 102 -5.11 -3.92 7.93
C ARG A 102 -3.80 -4.65 7.66
N SER A 103 -3.75 -5.91 8.07
CA SER A 103 -2.52 -6.71 8.14
C SER A 103 -1.83 -6.91 6.78
N SER A 104 -2.59 -7.01 5.69
CA SER A 104 -2.04 -7.09 4.33
C SER A 104 -1.29 -5.82 3.92
N GLU A 105 -1.84 -4.65 4.23
CA GLU A 105 -1.15 -3.37 4.00
C GLU A 105 0.02 -3.17 4.97
N ALA A 106 -0.10 -3.65 6.22
CA ALA A 106 1.03 -3.64 7.16
C ALA A 106 2.20 -4.48 6.65
N ALA A 107 1.93 -5.69 6.16
CA ALA A 107 2.93 -6.57 5.54
C ALA A 107 3.58 -5.91 4.33
N ARG A 108 2.78 -5.24 3.48
CA ARG A 108 3.31 -4.48 2.35
C ARG A 108 4.30 -3.41 2.81
N SER A 109 3.90 -2.55 3.73
CA SER A 109 4.72 -1.42 4.17
C SER A 109 5.99 -1.90 4.88
N ALA A 110 5.92 -3.01 5.61
CA ALA A 110 7.10 -3.68 6.18
C ALA A 110 8.05 -4.19 5.09
N MET A 111 7.53 -4.85 4.04
CA MET A 111 8.32 -5.27 2.88
C MET A 111 8.97 -4.08 2.17
N VAL A 112 8.24 -2.99 1.92
CA VAL A 112 8.80 -1.77 1.30
C VAL A 112 9.94 -1.23 2.17
N ALA A 113 9.74 -1.14 3.48
CA ALA A 113 10.76 -0.66 4.39
C ALA A 113 12.04 -1.52 4.33
N HIS A 114 11.88 -2.84 4.34
CA HIS A 114 13.01 -3.76 4.22
C HIS A 114 13.74 -3.59 2.88
N CYS A 115 13.02 -3.53 1.77
CA CYS A 115 13.62 -3.31 0.45
C CYS A 115 14.39 -1.97 0.39
N LEU A 116 13.80 -0.87 0.86
CA LEU A 116 14.48 0.44 0.89
C LEU A 116 15.71 0.44 1.78
N TYR A 117 15.65 -0.27 2.92
CA TYR A 117 16.79 -0.41 3.82
C TYR A 117 17.94 -1.17 3.17
N VAL A 118 17.66 -2.31 2.53
CA VAL A 118 18.66 -3.13 1.82
C VAL A 118 19.26 -2.38 0.62
N LEU A 119 18.47 -1.55 -0.06
CA LEU A 119 18.94 -0.73 -1.17
C LEU A 119 19.77 0.50 -0.72
N ALA A 120 19.71 0.87 0.56
CA ALA A 120 20.48 1.99 1.09
C ALA A 120 21.95 1.61 1.32
N GLU A 121 22.87 2.54 1.03
CA GLU A 121 24.29 2.35 1.32
C GLU A 121 24.50 2.23 2.84
N GLY A 122 25.26 1.21 3.27
CA GLY A 122 25.60 1.00 4.67
C GLY A 122 24.53 0.28 5.51
N ALA A 123 23.65 -0.51 4.87
CA ALA A 123 22.71 -1.37 5.58
C ALA A 123 23.40 -2.31 6.58
N VAL A 124 23.11 -2.14 7.87
CA VAL A 124 23.57 -3.00 8.96
C VAL A 124 22.76 -4.31 8.98
N PRO A 125 23.42 -5.50 9.02
CA PRO A 125 22.75 -6.80 9.02
C PRO A 125 21.68 -6.98 10.10
N ASP A 126 21.98 -6.67 11.36
CA ASP A 126 21.06 -6.88 12.49
C ASP A 126 19.71 -6.17 12.30
N THR A 127 19.73 -4.95 11.76
CA THR A 127 18.49 -4.22 11.46
C THR A 127 17.73 -4.87 10.31
N SER A 128 18.43 -5.36 9.27
CA SER A 128 17.80 -6.08 8.15
C SER A 128 17.04 -7.31 8.66
N ASP A 129 17.64 -8.09 9.55
CA ASP A 129 17.02 -9.27 10.14
C ASP A 129 15.74 -8.93 10.92
N LEU A 130 15.77 -7.84 11.71
CA LEU A 130 14.60 -7.37 12.44
C LEU A 130 13.47 -6.90 11.51
N LEU A 131 13.79 -6.18 10.43
CA LEU A 131 12.81 -5.74 9.45
C LEU A 131 12.16 -6.93 8.75
N GLN A 132 12.96 -7.93 8.42
CA GLN A 132 12.51 -9.14 7.78
C GLN A 132 11.60 -9.97 8.70
N LEU A 133 11.98 -10.15 9.97
CA LEU A 133 11.14 -10.81 10.97
C LEU A 133 9.81 -10.08 11.16
N TYR A 134 9.83 -8.75 11.17
CA TYR A 134 8.60 -7.95 11.27
C TYR A 134 7.71 -8.14 10.05
N TRP A 135 8.27 -8.10 8.83
CA TRP A 135 7.52 -8.40 7.62
C TRP A 135 6.91 -9.81 7.66
N GLN A 136 7.68 -10.83 8.07
CA GLN A 136 7.17 -12.20 8.22
C GLN A 136 5.99 -12.28 9.19
N ALA A 137 6.10 -11.63 10.36
CA ALA A 137 5.03 -11.58 11.34
C ALA A 137 3.75 -10.96 10.75
N MET A 138 3.87 -9.86 10.01
CA MET A 138 2.72 -9.21 9.37
C MET A 138 2.07 -10.06 8.28
N THR A 139 2.86 -10.78 7.48
CA THR A 139 2.31 -11.73 6.48
C THR A 139 1.57 -12.89 7.15
N GLN A 140 2.09 -13.40 8.27
CA GLN A 140 1.42 -14.45 9.05
C GLN A 140 0.13 -13.95 9.71
N GLU A 141 0.15 -12.73 10.27
CA GLU A 141 -1.02 -12.07 10.85
C GLU A 141 -2.12 -11.93 9.78
N ALA A 142 -1.77 -11.40 8.60
CA ALA A 142 -2.69 -11.26 7.46
C ALA A 142 -3.32 -12.58 7.00
N LEU A 143 -2.55 -13.67 7.04
CA LEU A 143 -3.07 -15.01 6.71
C LEU A 143 -3.99 -15.57 7.79
N SER A 144 -3.67 -15.32 9.06
CA SER A 144 -4.43 -15.88 10.18
C SER A 144 -5.81 -15.22 10.36
N GLU A 145 -5.95 -13.95 9.97
CA GLU A 145 -7.20 -13.20 10.08
C GLU A 145 -8.18 -13.49 8.95
N GLU A 146 -7.69 -14.00 7.81
CA GLU A 146 -8.50 -14.20 6.62
C GLU A 146 -9.19 -15.56 6.60
N THR A 147 -10.48 -15.54 6.29
CA THR A 147 -11.31 -16.77 6.24
C THR A 147 -11.94 -17.01 4.88
N SER A 148 -11.95 -16.00 4.00
CA SER A 148 -12.60 -16.08 2.68
C SER A 148 -11.72 -16.76 1.62
N PHE A 149 -10.40 -16.71 1.79
CA PHE A 149 -9.43 -17.40 0.94
C PHE A 149 -8.30 -18.04 1.75
N SER A 150 -7.56 -18.95 1.10
CA SER A 150 -6.30 -19.52 1.58
C SER A 150 -5.27 -19.39 0.47
N VAL A 151 -3.99 -19.42 0.82
CA VAL A 151 -2.91 -19.22 -0.16
C VAL A 151 -1.82 -20.27 -0.07
N LEU A 152 -1.11 -20.46 -1.17
CA LEU A 152 0.12 -21.24 -1.26
C LEU A 152 1.15 -20.46 -2.05
N TYR A 153 2.34 -20.29 -1.46
CA TYR A 153 3.50 -19.78 -2.17
C TYR A 153 4.30 -20.97 -2.72
N THR A 154 4.50 -21.01 -4.03
CA THR A 154 5.27 -22.05 -4.71
C THR A 154 6.55 -21.44 -5.28
N PRO A 155 7.75 -21.90 -4.86
CA PRO A 155 9.01 -21.45 -5.45
C PRO A 155 9.01 -21.62 -6.97
N PHE A 156 9.50 -20.62 -7.69
CA PHE A 156 9.47 -20.58 -9.14
C PHE A 156 10.77 -20.01 -9.71
N GLU A 157 11.29 -20.71 -10.71
CA GLU A 157 12.37 -20.24 -11.59
C GLU A 157 11.75 -19.94 -12.96
N ARG A 158 12.27 -18.98 -13.72
CA ARG A 158 11.59 -18.39 -14.90
C ARG A 158 11.19 -19.37 -16.02
N GLU A 159 11.68 -20.61 -16.01
CA GLU A 159 11.37 -21.64 -17.00
C GLU A 159 10.04 -22.36 -16.67
N ASP A 160 9.24 -22.67 -17.69
CA ASP A 160 8.00 -23.48 -17.61
C ASP A 160 6.87 -22.99 -16.66
N LYS A 161 6.64 -21.66 -16.61
CA LYS A 161 5.58 -21.01 -15.81
C LYS A 161 4.20 -21.67 -15.90
N ALA A 162 3.78 -22.08 -17.10
CA ALA A 162 2.45 -22.66 -17.30
C ALA A 162 2.27 -24.02 -16.61
N ASP A 163 3.28 -24.89 -16.67
CA ASP A 163 3.21 -26.20 -16.02
C ASP A 163 3.39 -26.09 -14.50
N ARG A 164 4.22 -25.15 -14.05
CA ARG A 164 4.34 -24.79 -12.63
C ARG A 164 3.03 -24.26 -12.05
N ILE A 165 2.27 -23.45 -12.80
CA ILE A 165 0.94 -22.99 -12.37
C ILE A 165 -0.02 -24.17 -12.20
N LYS A 166 -0.03 -25.14 -13.13
CA LYS A 166 -0.90 -26.33 -13.01
C LYS A 166 -0.52 -27.17 -11.79
N GLU A 167 0.78 -27.37 -11.56
CA GLU A 167 1.32 -28.10 -10.41
C GLU A 167 0.95 -27.41 -9.09
N ALA A 168 1.10 -26.09 -9.01
CA ALA A 168 0.76 -25.28 -7.85
C ALA A 168 -0.74 -25.34 -7.53
N ASN A 169 -1.60 -25.21 -8.54
CA ASN A 169 -3.06 -25.33 -8.38
C ASN A 169 -3.47 -26.72 -7.86
N LYS A 170 -2.85 -27.79 -8.40
CA LYS A 170 -3.10 -29.17 -7.95
C LYS A 170 -2.66 -29.36 -6.49
N THR A 171 -1.43 -28.96 -6.18
CA THR A 171 -0.86 -29.06 -4.82
C THR A 171 -1.70 -28.27 -3.81
N PHE A 172 -2.18 -27.09 -4.20
CA PHE A 172 -3.08 -26.29 -3.39
C PHE A 172 -4.38 -27.05 -3.08
N ALA A 173 -5.03 -27.61 -4.09
CA ALA A 173 -6.31 -28.32 -3.92
C ALA A 173 -6.18 -29.52 -2.97
N GLU A 174 -5.04 -30.21 -2.99
CA GLU A 174 -4.74 -31.32 -2.07
C GLU A 174 -4.53 -30.83 -0.63
N LYS A 175 -3.84 -29.70 -0.42
CA LYS A 175 -3.52 -29.16 0.92
C LYS A 175 -4.68 -28.39 1.56
N HIS A 176 -5.53 -27.76 0.75
CA HIS A 176 -6.59 -26.85 1.20
C HIS A 176 -7.95 -27.23 0.61
N PRO A 177 -8.48 -28.42 0.91
CA PRO A 177 -9.72 -28.94 0.31
C PRO A 177 -10.95 -28.04 0.57
N ASP A 178 -10.94 -27.24 1.63
CA ASP A 178 -12.04 -26.32 1.95
C ASP A 178 -12.10 -25.08 1.04
N TYR A 179 -11.04 -24.79 0.28
CA TYR A 179 -10.88 -23.56 -0.51
C TYR A 179 -10.86 -23.83 -2.02
N VAL A 180 -11.49 -24.92 -2.46
CA VAL A 180 -11.40 -25.40 -3.85
C VAL A 180 -12.53 -24.93 -4.76
N GLN A 181 -13.47 -24.10 -4.28
CA GLN A 181 -14.58 -23.63 -5.13
C GLN A 181 -14.10 -22.80 -6.33
N HIS A 182 -12.99 -22.09 -6.13
CA HIS A 182 -12.24 -21.44 -7.18
C HIS A 182 -10.78 -21.32 -6.75
N ILE A 183 -9.87 -21.78 -7.60
CA ILE A 183 -8.42 -21.71 -7.38
C ILE A 183 -7.83 -21.03 -8.61
N PHE A 184 -6.97 -20.04 -8.40
CA PHE A 184 -6.14 -19.50 -9.46
C PHE A 184 -4.75 -19.17 -8.92
N THR A 185 -3.78 -19.17 -9.80
CA THR A 185 -2.42 -18.70 -9.49
C THR A 185 -2.19 -17.40 -10.24
N ASP A 186 -1.67 -16.40 -9.53
CA ASP A 186 -1.38 -15.09 -10.09
C ASP A 186 -0.38 -15.23 -11.26
N PRO A 187 -0.80 -14.93 -12.51
CA PRO A 187 0.06 -15.12 -13.66
C PRO A 187 1.02 -13.94 -13.88
N HIS A 188 0.87 -12.82 -13.17
CA HIS A 188 1.67 -11.59 -13.39
C HIS A 188 2.56 -11.25 -12.20
N GLY A 189 2.45 -12.02 -11.11
CA GLY A 189 3.12 -11.78 -9.85
C GLY A 189 4.45 -12.50 -9.71
N ILE A 190 5.53 -11.73 -9.60
CA ILE A 190 6.77 -12.19 -8.95
C ILE A 190 6.62 -11.84 -7.47
N HIS A 191 6.19 -12.81 -6.67
CA HIS A 191 6.01 -12.62 -5.23
C HIS A 191 7.32 -12.80 -4.49
N LEU A 192 7.54 -11.93 -3.52
CA LEU A 192 8.64 -12.00 -2.57
C LEU A 192 8.10 -12.45 -1.21
N LEU A 193 8.88 -13.30 -0.55
CA LEU A 193 8.67 -13.67 0.83
C LEU A 193 9.90 -13.27 1.65
N PRO A 194 9.75 -13.03 2.96
CA PRO A 194 10.89 -12.88 3.84
C PRO A 194 11.67 -14.20 3.86
N GLU A 195 12.81 -14.23 3.16
CA GLU A 195 13.65 -15.41 2.96
C GLU A 195 14.28 -15.89 4.27
N LYS A 196 13.92 -17.08 4.77
CA LYS A 196 14.65 -17.66 5.91
C LYS A 196 16.12 -17.86 5.53
N ALA A 197 17.01 -18.01 6.52
CA ALA A 197 18.43 -18.34 6.30
C ALA A 197 18.69 -19.57 5.40
N GLU A 198 17.67 -20.40 5.16
CA GLU A 198 17.68 -21.58 4.29
C GLU A 198 17.21 -21.31 2.84
N SER A 199 16.77 -20.09 2.52
CA SER A 199 16.28 -19.70 1.18
C SER A 199 17.40 -19.14 0.30
N HIS A 200 17.32 -19.38 -1.02
CA HIS A 200 18.26 -18.82 -1.98
C HIS A 200 18.02 -17.31 -2.17
N PRO A 201 19.07 -16.47 -2.17
CA PRO A 201 18.94 -15.03 -2.41
C PRO A 201 18.22 -14.71 -3.71
N GLY A 202 17.06 -14.06 -3.63
CA GLY A 202 16.29 -13.64 -4.80
C GLY A 202 15.30 -14.70 -5.31
N GLN A 203 14.91 -15.65 -4.46
CA GLN A 203 13.89 -16.65 -4.77
C GLN A 203 12.55 -15.97 -5.08
N GLN A 204 11.97 -16.33 -6.22
CA GLN A 204 10.66 -15.86 -6.64
C GLN A 204 9.59 -16.90 -6.32
N TYR A 205 8.39 -16.44 -6.03
CA TYR A 205 7.25 -17.32 -5.73
C TYR A 205 6.07 -17.01 -6.64
N LEU A 206 5.40 -18.07 -7.06
CA LEU A 206 4.03 -18.01 -7.55
C LEU A 206 3.08 -18.01 -6.36
N LEU A 207 2.08 -17.13 -6.38
CA LEU A 207 1.02 -17.08 -5.38
C LEU A 207 -0.24 -17.76 -5.92
N THR A 208 -0.60 -18.90 -5.35
CA THR A 208 -1.88 -19.56 -5.58
C THR A 208 -2.88 -19.13 -4.51
N LEU A 209 -4.08 -18.74 -4.91
CA LEU A 209 -5.19 -18.45 -4.02
C LEU A 209 -6.34 -19.43 -4.28
N GLY A 210 -6.95 -19.91 -3.21
CA GLY A 210 -8.20 -20.66 -3.25
C GLY A 210 -9.27 -20.00 -2.43
N PHE A 211 -10.51 -20.06 -2.90
CA PHE A 211 -11.66 -19.38 -2.32
C PHE A 211 -12.75 -20.36 -1.90
N ARG A 212 -13.41 -20.04 -0.79
CA ARG A 212 -14.67 -20.70 -0.37
C ARG A 212 -15.89 -20.22 -1.15
N ASN A 213 -15.76 -19.13 -1.89
CA ASN A 213 -16.84 -18.56 -2.70
C ASN A 213 -16.34 -18.39 -4.13
N LYS A 214 -16.95 -19.14 -5.04
CA LYS A 214 -16.60 -19.15 -6.47
C LYS A 214 -16.68 -17.78 -7.13
N GLU A 215 -17.67 -16.96 -6.80
CA GLU A 215 -17.90 -15.67 -7.46
C GLU A 215 -16.91 -14.60 -6.98
N ILE A 216 -16.54 -14.62 -5.69
CA ILE A 216 -15.44 -13.79 -5.18
C ILE A 216 -14.14 -14.18 -5.89
N GLY A 217 -13.82 -15.48 -5.93
CA GLY A 217 -12.59 -15.98 -6.56
C GLY A 217 -12.48 -15.57 -8.03
N LYS A 218 -13.51 -15.82 -8.85
CA LYS A 218 -13.54 -15.40 -10.26
C LYS A 218 -13.39 -13.90 -10.44
N THR A 219 -13.98 -13.12 -9.54
CA THR A 219 -13.90 -11.66 -9.59
C THR A 219 -12.45 -11.22 -9.35
N VAL A 220 -11.82 -11.75 -8.30
CA VAL A 220 -10.40 -11.47 -8.00
C VAL A 220 -9.50 -11.93 -9.13
N GLU A 221 -9.67 -13.15 -9.67
CA GLU A 221 -8.90 -13.64 -10.81
C GLU A 221 -9.00 -12.68 -11.99
N LYS A 222 -10.22 -12.22 -12.32
CA LYS A 222 -10.43 -11.27 -13.40
C LYS A 222 -9.69 -9.94 -13.17
N PHE A 223 -9.68 -9.40 -11.94
CA PHE A 223 -8.91 -8.20 -11.63
C PHE A 223 -7.41 -8.39 -11.82
N VAL A 224 -6.89 -9.51 -11.33
CA VAL A 224 -5.45 -9.79 -11.37
C VAL A 224 -5.00 -10.02 -12.80
N THR A 225 -5.75 -10.81 -13.57
CA THR A 225 -5.36 -11.24 -14.92
C THR A 225 -5.52 -10.16 -15.98
N GLN A 226 -6.40 -9.19 -15.79
CA GLN A 226 -6.58 -8.09 -16.74
C GLN A 226 -5.39 -7.14 -16.74
N LYS A 227 -4.99 -6.68 -17.93
CA LYS A 227 -3.94 -5.66 -18.11
C LYS A 227 -4.30 -4.32 -17.45
N LEU A 228 -5.61 -4.03 -17.36
CA LEU A 228 -6.17 -2.90 -16.63
C LEU A 228 -7.34 -3.43 -15.78
N PRO A 229 -7.32 -3.29 -14.45
CA PRO A 229 -8.29 -3.94 -13.56
C PRO A 229 -9.69 -3.32 -13.67
N VAL A 230 -10.59 -3.86 -14.50
CA VAL A 230 -11.97 -3.36 -14.60
C VAL A 230 -12.85 -4.05 -13.56
N PHE A 231 -13.47 -3.28 -12.67
CA PHE A 231 -14.40 -3.80 -11.65
C PHE A 231 -15.51 -4.66 -12.30
N PRO A 232 -15.65 -5.96 -11.93
CA PRO A 232 -16.74 -6.80 -12.42
C PRO A 232 -18.07 -6.41 -11.75
N GLY A 233 -18.63 -5.29 -12.20
CA GLY A 233 -19.96 -4.80 -11.85
C GLY A 233 -20.58 -3.91 -12.94
N GLN A 234 -19.87 -3.69 -14.05
CA GLN A 234 -20.26 -2.73 -15.10
C GLN A 234 -20.47 -3.38 -16.48
N LYS A 235 -21.01 -4.60 -16.53
CA LYS A 235 -21.67 -5.09 -17.75
C LYS A 235 -23.17 -4.80 -17.72
N THR A 236 -23.53 -3.55 -17.49
CA THR A 236 -24.81 -2.97 -17.90
C THR A 236 -24.68 -1.45 -17.92
N THR A 237 -24.86 -0.88 -19.11
CA THR A 237 -25.43 0.43 -19.40
C THR A 237 -26.08 1.08 -18.18
N PHE A 238 -25.48 2.13 -17.60
CA PHE A 238 -26.09 3.18 -16.79
C PHE A 238 -27.38 2.84 -15.98
N SER A 239 -27.47 1.65 -15.39
CA SER A 239 -28.49 1.34 -14.41
C SER A 239 -27.86 1.69 -13.07
N ARG A 240 -28.24 2.85 -12.54
CA ARG A 240 -27.96 3.26 -11.17
C ARG A 240 -28.51 2.17 -10.26
N SER A 241 -27.67 1.23 -9.82
CA SER A 241 -28.01 0.37 -8.69
C SER A 241 -28.44 1.27 -7.55
N THR A 242 -29.44 0.83 -6.79
CA THR A 242 -29.83 1.62 -5.61
C THR A 242 -28.64 1.70 -4.66
N GLU A 243 -28.53 2.78 -3.90
CA GLU A 243 -27.46 2.96 -2.90
C GLU A 243 -27.40 1.76 -1.93
N GLU A 244 -28.57 1.21 -1.59
CA GLU A 244 -28.73 0.02 -0.76
C GLU A 244 -28.17 -1.26 -1.40
N GLU A 245 -28.39 -1.47 -2.71
CA GLU A 245 -27.81 -2.61 -3.44
C GLU A 245 -26.28 -2.53 -3.51
N ALA A 246 -25.75 -1.33 -3.75
CA ALA A 246 -24.31 -1.09 -3.82
C ALA A 246 -23.64 -1.30 -2.44
N GLU A 247 -24.29 -0.83 -1.37
CA GLU A 247 -23.81 -1.03 0.00
C GLU A 247 -23.89 -2.51 0.41
N THR A 248 -24.98 -3.19 0.08
CA THR A 248 -25.15 -4.63 0.34
C THR A 248 -24.08 -5.45 -0.39
N PHE A 249 -23.78 -5.11 -1.65
CA PHE A 249 -22.69 -5.72 -2.40
C PHE A 249 -21.34 -5.46 -1.73
N TRP A 250 -21.09 -4.21 -1.31
CA TRP A 250 -19.84 -3.82 -0.67
C TRP A 250 -19.58 -4.62 0.61
N GLN A 251 -20.57 -4.72 1.49
CA GLN A 251 -20.47 -5.43 2.77
C GLN A 251 -20.27 -6.94 2.60
N ASN A 252 -20.96 -7.56 1.62
CA ASN A 252 -20.95 -9.01 1.46
C ASN A 252 -19.81 -9.53 0.58
N THR A 253 -19.41 -8.76 -0.43
CA THR A 253 -18.51 -9.21 -1.51
C THR A 253 -17.35 -8.24 -1.70
N GLY A 254 -17.63 -6.93 -1.80
CA GLY A 254 -16.63 -5.90 -2.12
C GLY A 254 -15.44 -5.90 -1.16
N LYS A 255 -15.69 -5.88 0.15
CA LYS A 255 -14.64 -5.93 1.18
C LYS A 255 -13.73 -7.16 1.05
N ARG A 256 -14.29 -8.33 0.75
CA ARG A 256 -13.54 -9.59 0.60
C ARG A 256 -12.67 -9.61 -0.66
N ILE A 257 -13.21 -9.08 -1.77
CA ILE A 257 -12.43 -8.86 -2.99
C ILE A 257 -11.25 -7.93 -2.71
N MET A 258 -11.50 -6.80 -2.03
CA MET A 258 -10.45 -5.84 -1.71
C MET A 258 -9.41 -6.40 -0.73
N ALA A 259 -9.81 -7.22 0.24
CA ALA A 259 -8.90 -7.92 1.14
C ALA A 259 -7.97 -8.88 0.37
N ALA A 260 -8.52 -9.64 -0.58
CA ALA A 260 -7.71 -10.52 -1.44
C ALA A 260 -6.73 -9.73 -2.33
N LEU A 261 -7.16 -8.62 -2.93
CA LEU A 261 -6.28 -7.75 -3.72
C LEU A 261 -5.18 -7.13 -2.87
N ALA A 262 -5.51 -6.64 -1.67
CA ALA A 262 -4.52 -6.12 -0.72
C ALA A 262 -3.50 -7.20 -0.33
N PHE A 263 -3.96 -8.44 -0.10
CA PHE A 263 -3.10 -9.57 0.22
C PHE A 263 -2.17 -9.94 -0.94
N ILE A 264 -2.69 -10.06 -2.17
CA ILE A 264 -1.89 -10.31 -3.38
C ILE A 264 -0.79 -9.25 -3.50
N GLY A 265 -1.17 -7.98 -3.33
CA GLY A 265 -0.22 -6.87 -3.36
C GLY A 265 0.81 -6.91 -2.23
N SER A 266 0.49 -7.49 -1.07
CA SER A 266 1.35 -7.47 0.14
C SER A 266 2.73 -8.10 -0.06
N SER A 267 2.85 -8.97 -1.07
CA SER A 267 4.08 -9.69 -1.42
C SER A 267 4.65 -9.28 -2.79
N LYS A 268 4.15 -8.19 -3.41
CA LYS A 268 4.64 -7.67 -4.69
C LYS A 268 5.40 -6.35 -4.55
N ILE A 269 6.63 -6.31 -5.07
CA ILE A 269 7.37 -5.08 -5.35
C ILE A 269 7.25 -4.70 -6.83
N LYS A 270 7.41 -5.69 -7.73
CA LYS A 270 7.33 -5.53 -9.18
C LYS A 270 6.10 -6.28 -9.69
N ASP A 271 5.46 -5.73 -10.72
CA ASP A 271 4.31 -6.33 -11.39
C ASP A 271 4.57 -6.36 -12.90
N GLU A 272 4.34 -7.50 -13.55
CA GLU A 272 4.54 -7.65 -15.00
C GLU A 272 3.60 -6.74 -15.82
N ARG A 273 2.49 -6.27 -15.24
CA ARG A 273 1.57 -5.28 -15.85
C ARG A 273 2.13 -3.86 -15.86
N GLY A 274 3.17 -3.58 -15.07
CA GLY A 274 3.86 -2.31 -15.02
C GLY A 274 3.97 -1.72 -13.61
N PRO A 275 4.85 -0.72 -13.43
CA PRO A 275 5.21 -0.18 -12.12
C PRO A 275 4.07 0.55 -11.40
N CYS A 276 3.03 0.98 -12.14
CA CYS A 276 1.86 1.70 -11.60
C CYS A 276 0.64 0.80 -11.35
N ALA A 277 0.70 -0.51 -11.63
CA ALA A 277 -0.46 -1.40 -11.60
C ALA A 277 -1.22 -1.39 -10.27
N ARG A 278 -0.48 -1.37 -9.15
CA ARG A 278 -1.08 -1.34 -7.81
C ARG A 278 -1.75 0.00 -7.47
N ALA A 279 -1.14 1.12 -7.86
CA ALA A 279 -1.78 2.42 -7.71
C ALA A 279 -3.08 2.44 -8.53
N ILE A 280 -3.07 1.93 -9.75
CA ILE A 280 -4.26 1.78 -10.59
C ILE A 280 -5.34 0.93 -9.88
N GLU A 281 -5.00 -0.15 -9.18
CA GLU A 281 -5.96 -0.92 -8.36
C GLU A 281 -6.58 -0.06 -7.24
N GLN A 282 -5.78 0.79 -6.60
CA GLN A 282 -6.26 1.71 -5.56
C GLN A 282 -7.14 2.82 -6.11
N PHE A 283 -6.85 3.32 -7.31
CA PHE A 283 -7.73 4.27 -8.00
C PHE A 283 -9.09 3.64 -8.35
N HIS A 284 -9.12 2.36 -8.73
CA HIS A 284 -10.38 1.63 -8.92
C HIS A 284 -11.16 1.51 -7.61
N HIS A 285 -10.47 1.15 -6.52
CA HIS A 285 -11.07 1.10 -5.19
C HIS A 285 -11.62 2.46 -4.75
N ALA A 286 -10.85 3.53 -4.92
CA ALA A 286 -11.29 4.90 -4.61
C ALA A 286 -12.50 5.32 -5.46
N SER A 287 -12.54 4.92 -6.73
CA SER A 287 -13.70 5.17 -7.60
C SER A 287 -14.96 4.47 -7.08
N LEU A 288 -14.84 3.23 -6.61
CA LEU A 288 -15.94 2.50 -5.98
C LEU A 288 -16.41 3.20 -4.69
N LEU A 289 -15.48 3.59 -3.82
CA LEU A 289 -15.80 4.29 -2.57
C LEU A 289 -16.49 5.64 -2.81
N SER A 290 -16.09 6.36 -3.86
CA SER A 290 -16.76 7.59 -4.31
C SER A 290 -18.23 7.33 -4.66
N HIS A 291 -18.51 6.27 -5.42
CA HIS A 291 -19.87 5.88 -5.78
C HIS A 291 -20.72 5.48 -4.56
N LEU A 292 -20.09 4.93 -3.52
CA LEU A 292 -20.71 4.59 -2.24
C LEU A 292 -20.81 5.81 -1.29
N GLN A 293 -20.43 7.02 -1.74
CA GLN A 293 -20.40 8.25 -0.92
C GLN A 293 -19.48 8.15 0.32
N ARG A 294 -18.43 7.32 0.26
CA ARG A 294 -17.47 7.09 1.35
C ARG A 294 -16.23 7.97 1.21
N GLY A 295 -16.44 9.29 1.26
CA GLY A 295 -15.42 10.30 0.93
C GLY A 295 -14.14 10.23 1.78
N GLU A 296 -14.24 9.93 3.07
CA GLU A 296 -13.08 9.82 3.96
C GLU A 296 -12.18 8.62 3.58
N GLU A 297 -12.78 7.45 3.34
CA GLU A 297 -12.05 6.26 2.90
C GLU A 297 -11.49 6.41 1.50
N GLN A 298 -12.22 7.06 0.60
CA GLN A 298 -11.73 7.42 -0.73
C GLN A 298 -10.46 8.27 -0.61
N ALA A 299 -10.48 9.32 0.23
CA ALA A 299 -9.32 10.18 0.44
C ALA A 299 -8.15 9.41 1.04
N GLN A 300 -8.40 8.48 1.97
CA GLN A 300 -7.36 7.64 2.55
C GLN A 300 -6.72 6.70 1.51
N VAL A 301 -7.53 6.03 0.69
CA VAL A 301 -7.04 5.16 -0.39
C VAL A 301 -6.25 5.96 -1.42
N MET A 302 -6.69 7.19 -1.74
CA MET A 302 -5.96 8.06 -2.66
C MET A 302 -4.63 8.55 -2.08
N ALA A 303 -4.58 8.90 -0.79
CA ALA A 303 -3.32 9.24 -0.13
C ALA A 303 -2.36 8.05 -0.10
N GLN A 304 -2.87 6.83 0.06
CA GLN A 304 -2.09 5.60 -0.07
C GLN A 304 -1.54 5.43 -1.49
N ALA A 305 -2.35 5.65 -2.52
CA ALA A 305 -1.91 5.58 -3.93
C ALA A 305 -0.81 6.59 -4.24
N MET A 306 -0.93 7.83 -3.74
CA MET A 306 0.13 8.83 -3.89
C MET A 306 1.44 8.40 -3.21
N ALA A 307 1.36 7.86 -1.99
CA ALA A 307 2.53 7.38 -1.27
C ALA A 307 3.21 6.20 -2.00
N GLU A 308 2.42 5.27 -2.54
CA GLU A 308 2.94 4.14 -3.30
C GLU A 308 3.59 4.60 -4.62
N LEU A 309 2.94 5.49 -5.38
CA LEU A 309 3.49 6.08 -6.60
C LEU A 309 4.80 6.84 -6.34
N ALA A 310 4.85 7.64 -5.28
CA ALA A 310 6.07 8.37 -4.90
C ALA A 310 7.25 7.45 -4.56
N THR A 311 6.96 6.21 -4.13
CA THR A 311 7.98 5.24 -3.70
C THR A 311 8.51 4.40 -4.86
N VAL A 312 7.75 4.25 -5.95
CA VAL A 312 8.11 3.42 -7.12
C VAL A 312 9.53 3.69 -7.64
N PRO A 313 9.99 4.94 -7.87
CA PRO A 313 11.31 5.21 -8.42
C PRO A 313 12.48 4.73 -7.54
N TYR A 314 12.23 4.50 -6.24
CA TYR A 314 13.22 4.06 -5.27
C TYR A 314 13.28 2.54 -5.11
N LEU A 315 12.27 1.82 -5.60
CA LEU A 315 12.18 0.36 -5.52
C LEU A 315 12.54 -0.34 -6.83
N GLN A 316 12.37 0.34 -7.96
CA GLN A 316 12.58 -0.24 -9.27
C GLN A 316 13.04 0.79 -10.30
N ARG A 317 13.79 0.33 -11.29
CA ARG A 317 14.12 1.13 -12.48
C ARG A 317 12.88 1.24 -13.34
N ILE A 318 12.50 2.46 -13.72
CA ILE A 318 11.34 2.74 -14.55
C ILE A 318 11.77 3.32 -15.90
N SER A 319 10.99 3.05 -16.95
CA SER A 319 11.20 3.66 -18.26
C SER A 319 10.74 5.12 -18.26
N GLN A 320 11.10 5.88 -19.31
CA GLN A 320 10.61 7.25 -19.47
C GLN A 320 9.08 7.30 -19.67
N GLU A 321 8.49 6.28 -20.28
CA GLU A 321 7.04 6.17 -20.46
C GLU A 321 6.33 5.91 -19.14
N ASP A 322 6.87 4.99 -18.33
CA ASP A 322 6.37 4.70 -16.99
C ASP A 322 6.47 5.89 -16.05
N ASP A 323 7.56 6.67 -16.13
CA ASP A 323 7.72 7.89 -15.35
C ASP A 323 6.65 8.92 -15.71
N LYS A 324 6.39 9.14 -17.00
CA LYS A 324 5.29 10.03 -17.44
C LYS A 324 3.92 9.58 -16.93
N LEU A 325 3.65 8.27 -16.98
CA LEU A 325 2.41 7.70 -16.45
C LEU A 325 2.31 7.91 -14.94
N LEU A 326 3.38 7.65 -14.19
CA LEU A 326 3.47 7.84 -12.76
C LEU A 326 3.18 9.30 -12.38
N GLN A 327 3.83 10.27 -13.03
CA GLN A 327 3.60 11.70 -12.77
C GLN A 327 2.15 12.09 -13.08
N SER A 328 1.57 11.55 -14.16
CA SER A 328 0.18 11.81 -14.52
C SER A 328 -0.80 11.25 -13.49
N LEU A 329 -0.57 10.03 -13.01
CA LEU A 329 -1.39 9.43 -11.96
C LEU A 329 -1.23 10.18 -10.62
N MET A 330 -0.03 10.64 -10.27
CA MET A 330 0.16 11.48 -9.07
C MET A 330 -0.61 12.79 -9.18
N ALA A 331 -0.61 13.44 -10.35
CA ALA A 331 -1.40 14.65 -10.59
C ALA A 331 -2.91 14.37 -10.47
N ASP A 332 -3.39 13.27 -11.05
CA ASP A 332 -4.79 12.84 -10.92
C ASP A 332 -5.18 12.58 -9.46
N ALA A 333 -4.33 11.92 -8.69
CA ALA A 333 -4.58 11.66 -7.27
C ALA A 333 -4.66 12.95 -6.45
N MET A 334 -3.74 13.89 -6.70
CA MET A 334 -3.73 15.20 -6.05
C MET A 334 -5.00 16.00 -6.40
N ASP A 335 -5.41 15.98 -7.67
CA ASP A 335 -6.64 16.64 -8.11
C ASP A 335 -7.89 16.01 -7.47
N ILE A 336 -7.96 14.68 -7.36
CA ILE A 336 -9.05 13.98 -6.64
C ILE A 336 -9.08 14.40 -5.17
N LEU A 337 -7.94 14.42 -4.49
CA LEU A 337 -7.84 14.84 -3.09
C LEU A 337 -8.21 16.30 -2.88
N ALA A 338 -8.02 17.15 -3.90
CA ALA A 338 -8.43 18.55 -3.89
C ALA A 338 -9.92 18.76 -4.25
N GLY A 339 -10.67 17.69 -4.58
CA GLY A 339 -12.07 17.76 -4.96
C GLY A 339 -12.32 18.15 -6.42
N GLY A 340 -11.32 18.03 -7.29
CA GLY A 340 -11.47 18.27 -8.72
C GLY A 340 -12.48 17.33 -9.38
N THR A 341 -13.04 17.74 -10.52
CA THR A 341 -14.03 16.95 -11.29
C THR A 341 -13.70 16.86 -12.78
N GLY A 342 -12.49 17.28 -13.17
CA GLY A 342 -12.04 17.32 -14.57
C GLY A 342 -11.77 15.94 -15.19
N GLU A 343 -11.55 15.92 -16.51
CA GLU A 343 -11.12 14.71 -17.21
C GLU A 343 -9.65 14.40 -16.87
N ARG A 344 -9.40 13.14 -16.47
CA ARG A 344 -8.12 12.65 -15.95
C ARG A 344 -7.51 11.58 -16.83
N VAL A 345 -6.20 11.36 -16.70
CA VAL A 345 -5.55 10.21 -17.36
C VAL A 345 -6.17 8.91 -16.85
N TRP A 346 -6.47 8.86 -15.55
CA TRP A 346 -7.24 7.81 -14.91
C TRP A 346 -8.55 7.49 -15.62
N THR A 347 -9.35 8.51 -15.94
CA THR A 347 -10.65 8.34 -16.60
C THR A 347 -10.49 7.78 -18.02
N LYS A 348 -9.38 8.07 -18.70
CA LYS A 348 -9.06 7.47 -20.00
C LYS A 348 -8.67 6.00 -19.86
N ILE A 349 -7.89 5.66 -18.84
CA ILE A 349 -7.53 4.27 -18.52
C ILE A 349 -8.77 3.44 -18.20
N GLN A 350 -9.75 3.99 -17.48
CA GLN A 350 -11.03 3.31 -17.19
C GLN A 350 -11.89 3.04 -18.44
N LYS A 351 -11.71 3.79 -19.53
CA LYS A 351 -12.50 3.66 -20.77
C LYS A 351 -11.97 2.55 -21.69
N VAL A 352 -10.77 2.03 -21.45
CA VAL A 352 -10.11 0.95 -22.21
C VAL A 352 -10.41 -0.39 -21.56
#